data_AF-A0A927LTM4-F1
#
_entry.id   AF-A0A927LTM4-F1
#
_cell.length_a   1.000
_cell.length_b   1.000
_cell.length_c   1.000
_cell.angle_alpha   90.00
_cell.angle_beta   90.00
_cell.angle_gamma   90.00
#
_symmetry.space_group_name_H-M   'P 1'
#
loop_
_entity.id
_entity.type
_entity.pdbx_description
1 polymer ?
#
loop_
_entity_poly.entity_id
_entity_poly.type
_entity_poly.pdbx_seq_one_letter_code
_entity_poly.pdbx_strand_id
1 'polypeptide(L)'
;MKEEKLKRGLKARHMAMISLGGSIGTGLFLASGGAIHTAGPGGALFAYLTIGIMVYFLVTSLGEMATYMPVSGTFSTYATKFVDPALGFALGWNYWYNWAITIAAELTAATVIMKFWFPDSSSFLWSALFLALMTLLNLLSVKGYGETEFWFALIKVITVIVFIGVGLLMIAGIWSQSSVGFQNWKIGDAPFHGGFLAALSVFMAAGFSFQGTELVGVAAGESENPRENVPRAIRTVFWRILLFYLLAILVIGLIIPYTNEALSSDNIRMSPFTIVFEKAGLSMAASVMNAVILTSVLSAGNSGMYASTRMLWVLAQEGKAPRFLNKLTRHGVPVFALLATAALGMFAFLSSFYGDGLVYTWLLNASGMSGFIAWLGIAISHYYFRRAYMAQGKSLKDLPYRAKWFPFGPILAGVLCVIVIIGQAMGAYSDGKIDWAYMFASYIGIPLFLAIWLGYKWKFKTKVLKPEECVFDEEDIEKSR
;
A
#
# COMPACT_ATOMS: atom_id res chain seq x y z
N MET A 1 2.64 -15.33 -33.97
CA MET A 1 1.47 -15.05 -33.12
C MET A 1 1.61 -13.61 -32.66
N LYS A 2 0.72 -12.69 -33.08
CA LYS A 2 0.85 -11.26 -32.72
C LYS A 2 0.79 -11.13 -31.19
N GLU A 3 1.82 -10.55 -30.57
CA GLU A 3 1.78 -10.19 -29.15
C GLU A 3 0.60 -9.24 -28.92
N GLU A 4 -0.43 -9.69 -28.20
CA GLU A 4 -1.50 -8.81 -27.74
C GLU A 4 -0.91 -7.85 -26.70
N LYS A 5 -0.56 -6.63 -27.15
CA LYS A 5 -0.08 -5.56 -26.28
C LYS A 5 -1.27 -4.79 -25.71
N LEU A 6 -1.25 -4.54 -24.40
CA LEU A 6 -2.19 -3.63 -23.76
C LEU A 6 -2.16 -2.27 -24.47
N LYS A 7 -3.34 -1.69 -24.73
CA LYS A 7 -3.42 -0.35 -25.34
C LYS A 7 -2.82 0.68 -24.38
N ARG A 8 -1.66 1.23 -24.72
CA ARG A 8 -1.04 2.37 -24.03
C ARG A 8 -1.94 3.60 -24.20
N GLY A 9 -2.38 4.21 -23.11
CA GLY A 9 -3.33 5.34 -23.17
C GLY A 9 -3.37 6.26 -21.94
N LEU A 10 -2.55 6.00 -20.91
CA LEU A 10 -2.45 6.84 -19.72
C LEU A 10 -1.31 7.85 -19.91
N LYS A 11 -1.61 9.14 -19.74
CA LYS A 11 -0.62 10.22 -19.76
C LYS A 11 0.21 10.20 -18.48
N ALA A 12 1.42 10.76 -18.50
CA ALA A 12 2.29 10.87 -17.31
C ALA A 12 1.58 11.47 -16.08
N ARG A 13 0.68 12.45 -16.28
CA ARG A 13 -0.16 13.03 -15.22
C ARG A 13 -1.14 12.02 -14.59
N HIS A 14 -1.71 11.12 -15.39
CA HIS A 14 -2.61 10.07 -14.88
C HIS A 14 -1.82 9.06 -14.08
N MET A 15 -0.61 8.69 -14.54
CA MET A 15 0.26 7.77 -13.80
C MET A 15 0.71 8.33 -12.45
N ALA A 16 1.11 9.61 -12.41
CA ALA A 16 1.47 10.29 -11.16
C ALA A 16 0.29 10.34 -10.18
N MET A 17 -0.93 10.63 -10.69
CA MET A 17 -2.12 10.72 -9.84
C MET A 17 -2.70 9.36 -9.46
N ILE A 18 -2.55 8.31 -10.27
CA ILE A 18 -2.87 6.93 -9.88
C ILE A 18 -1.92 6.50 -8.76
N SER A 19 -0.61 6.82 -8.89
CA SER A 19 0.35 6.50 -7.84
C SER A 19 0.09 7.27 -6.54
N LEU A 20 -0.32 8.54 -6.62
CA LEU A 20 -0.71 9.34 -5.45
C LEU A 20 -2.07 8.90 -4.87
N GLY A 21 -3.06 8.67 -5.72
CA GLY A 21 -4.43 8.32 -5.35
C GLY A 21 -4.55 6.91 -4.78
N GLY A 22 -3.85 5.94 -5.37
CA GLY A 22 -3.85 4.54 -4.94
C GLY A 22 -3.10 4.29 -3.63
N SER A 23 -2.49 5.32 -3.07
CA SER A 23 -1.60 5.21 -1.94
C SER A 23 -2.01 6.11 -0.76
N ILE A 24 -3.05 6.93 -0.97
CA ILE A 24 -3.83 7.61 0.06
C ILE A 24 -5.18 6.90 0.14
N GLY A 25 -5.37 6.11 1.19
CA GLY A 25 -6.55 5.25 1.36
C GLY A 25 -6.84 4.92 2.81
N THR A 26 -7.42 3.75 3.06
CA THR A 26 -7.83 3.29 4.40
C THR A 26 -6.74 3.32 5.45
N GLY A 27 -5.49 3.06 5.06
CA GLY A 27 -4.39 3.11 6.02
C GLY A 27 -4.22 4.48 6.67
N LEU A 28 -4.31 5.56 5.88
CA LEU A 28 -4.25 6.90 6.45
C LEU A 28 -5.51 7.25 7.25
N PHE A 29 -6.69 6.99 6.67
CA PHE A 29 -7.93 7.51 7.24
C PHE A 29 -8.52 6.67 8.36
N LEU A 30 -8.30 5.35 8.38
CA LEU A 30 -8.85 4.45 9.40
C LEU A 30 -7.74 3.83 10.26
N ALA A 31 -6.68 3.28 9.65
CA ALA A 31 -5.65 2.57 10.42
C ALA A 31 -4.85 3.50 11.36
N SER A 32 -4.76 4.80 11.05
CA SER A 32 -4.14 5.79 11.93
C SER A 32 -4.83 5.90 13.30
N GLY A 33 -6.15 5.73 13.35
CA GLY A 33 -6.91 5.76 14.60
C GLY A 33 -6.50 4.63 15.53
N GLY A 34 -6.58 3.38 15.04
CA GLY A 34 -6.16 2.20 15.78
C GLY A 34 -4.68 2.25 16.20
N ALA A 35 -3.81 2.80 15.35
CA ALA A 35 -2.40 2.97 15.68
C ALA A 35 -2.19 3.95 16.85
N ILE A 36 -2.89 5.09 16.86
CA ILE A 36 -2.83 6.08 17.94
C ILE A 36 -3.44 5.53 19.22
N HIS A 37 -4.58 4.84 19.13
CA HIS A 37 -5.21 4.20 20.29
C HIS A 37 -4.29 3.15 20.94
N THR A 38 -3.63 2.31 20.12
CA THR A 38 -2.82 1.18 20.60
C THR A 38 -1.45 1.62 21.14
N ALA A 39 -0.75 2.53 20.47
CA ALA A 39 0.62 2.91 20.81
C ALA A 39 0.75 4.30 21.44
N GLY A 40 -0.35 5.04 21.57
CA GLY A 40 -0.35 6.45 21.95
C GLY A 40 0.11 7.37 20.82
N PRO A 41 -0.02 8.69 21.00
CA PRO A 41 0.26 9.65 19.93
C PRO A 41 1.74 9.69 19.52
N GLY A 42 2.67 9.54 20.48
CA GLY A 42 4.11 9.48 20.20
C GLY A 42 4.55 8.13 19.65
N GLY A 43 4.01 7.02 20.17
CA GLY A 43 4.27 5.69 19.64
C GLY A 43 3.83 5.54 18.18
N ALA A 44 2.64 6.02 17.85
CA ALA A 44 2.16 6.06 16.47
C ALA A 44 3.01 6.96 15.57
N LEU A 45 3.38 8.18 16.02
CA LEU A 45 4.24 9.06 15.24
C LEU A 45 5.62 8.44 14.99
N PHE A 46 6.20 7.78 16.00
CA PHE A 46 7.46 7.05 15.88
C PHE A 46 7.37 5.90 14.87
N ALA A 47 6.27 5.14 14.88
CA ALA A 47 6.05 4.05 13.94
C ALA A 47 5.96 4.56 12.50
N TYR A 48 5.14 5.58 12.24
CA TYR A 48 4.99 6.15 10.90
C TYR A 48 6.25 6.87 10.41
N LEU A 49 7.05 7.45 11.31
CA LEU A 49 8.36 8.02 10.97
C LEU A 49 9.35 6.93 10.56
N THR A 50 9.47 5.88 11.37
CA THR A 50 10.39 4.76 11.10
C THR A 50 10.04 4.06 9.79
N ILE A 51 8.76 3.74 9.57
CA ILE A 51 8.29 3.14 8.33
C ILE A 51 8.40 4.13 7.16
N GLY A 52 8.13 5.42 7.37
CA GLY A 52 8.34 6.44 6.33
C GLY A 52 9.79 6.50 5.84
N ILE A 53 10.77 6.43 6.76
CA ILE A 53 12.19 6.34 6.42
C ILE A 53 12.50 5.06 5.63
N MET A 54 11.95 3.93 6.06
CA MET A 54 12.08 2.63 5.38
C MET A 54 11.57 2.72 3.92
N VAL A 55 10.37 3.26 3.75
CA VAL A 55 9.69 3.41 2.46
C VAL A 55 10.44 4.38 1.55
N TYR A 56 10.99 5.47 2.09
CA TYR A 56 11.85 6.37 1.34
C TYR A 56 13.04 5.62 0.73
N PHE A 57 13.78 4.84 1.53
CA PHE A 57 14.89 4.05 1.00
C PHE A 57 14.43 3.03 -0.03
N LEU A 58 13.32 2.35 0.23
CA LEU A 58 12.75 1.38 -0.70
C LEU A 58 12.37 1.98 -2.06
N VAL A 59 11.73 3.15 -2.07
CA VAL A 59 11.33 3.84 -3.30
C VAL A 59 12.56 4.37 -4.06
N THR A 60 13.60 4.84 -3.36
CA THR A 60 14.86 5.21 -4.03
C THR A 60 15.57 4.00 -4.65
N SER A 61 15.56 2.85 -3.96
CA SER A 61 16.06 1.56 -4.49
C SER A 61 15.29 1.12 -5.74
N LEU A 62 13.96 1.17 -5.67
CA LEU A 62 13.08 0.87 -6.79
C LEU A 62 13.31 1.83 -7.96
N GLY A 63 13.49 3.12 -7.67
CA GLY A 63 13.76 4.16 -8.65
C GLY A 63 15.03 3.95 -9.48
N GLU A 64 16.11 3.52 -8.85
CA GLU A 64 17.37 3.20 -9.53
C GLU A 64 17.17 2.04 -10.52
N MET A 65 16.47 0.98 -10.11
CA MET A 65 16.17 -0.14 -11.01
C MET A 65 15.16 0.23 -12.09
N ALA A 66 14.12 1.00 -11.77
CA ALA A 66 13.03 1.35 -12.68
C ALA A 66 13.40 2.39 -13.74
N THR A 67 14.37 3.26 -13.46
CA THR A 67 14.93 4.18 -14.45
C THR A 67 15.94 3.50 -15.37
N TYR A 68 16.63 2.47 -14.88
CA TYR A 68 17.55 1.66 -15.67
C TYR A 68 16.83 0.63 -16.53
N MET A 69 15.79 -0.03 -15.99
CA MET A 69 15.01 -1.06 -16.67
C MET A 69 13.50 -0.80 -16.43
N PRO A 70 12.89 0.09 -17.24
CA PRO A 70 11.48 0.45 -17.12
C PRO A 70 10.60 -0.68 -17.66
N VAL A 71 10.24 -1.63 -16.78
CA VAL A 71 9.40 -2.79 -17.11
C VAL A 71 8.21 -2.87 -16.16
N SER A 72 7.02 -3.16 -16.69
CA SER A 72 5.78 -3.22 -15.90
C SER A 72 5.78 -4.33 -14.84
N GLY A 73 6.51 -5.42 -15.08
CA GLY A 73 6.71 -6.50 -14.10
C GLY A 73 7.55 -6.10 -12.88
N THR A 74 8.20 -4.93 -12.94
CA THR A 74 8.88 -4.25 -11.83
C THR A 74 9.74 -5.22 -10.99
N PHE A 75 9.52 -5.31 -9.69
CA PHE A 75 10.28 -6.15 -8.76
C PHE A 75 10.13 -7.66 -8.98
N SER A 76 9.06 -8.16 -9.61
CA SER A 76 9.01 -9.57 -10.04
C SER A 76 10.06 -9.84 -11.13
N THR A 77 10.18 -8.92 -12.09
CA THR A 77 11.20 -8.98 -13.14
C THR A 77 12.60 -8.77 -12.58
N TYR A 78 12.80 -7.78 -11.68
CA TYR A 78 14.11 -7.52 -11.08
C TYR A 78 14.60 -8.71 -10.26
N ALA A 79 13.74 -9.34 -9.45
CA ALA A 79 14.10 -10.54 -8.72
C ALA A 79 14.41 -11.72 -9.66
N THR A 80 13.67 -11.85 -10.77
CA THR A 80 13.95 -12.89 -11.78
C THR A 80 15.32 -12.69 -12.43
N LYS A 81 15.67 -11.46 -12.81
CA LYS A 81 16.90 -11.15 -13.56
C LYS A 81 18.15 -11.06 -12.67
N PHE A 82 18.02 -10.63 -11.42
CA PHE A 82 19.17 -10.33 -10.56
C PHE A 82 19.32 -11.26 -9.36
N VAL A 83 18.29 -12.03 -9.00
CA VAL A 83 18.32 -12.86 -7.77
C VAL A 83 18.08 -14.33 -8.09
N ASP A 84 16.85 -14.73 -8.37
CA ASP A 84 16.44 -16.11 -8.63
C ASP A 84 15.09 -16.10 -9.37
N PRO A 85 14.94 -16.80 -10.51
CA PRO A 85 13.65 -16.90 -11.19
C PRO A 85 12.50 -17.41 -10.31
N ALA A 86 12.76 -18.27 -9.33
CA ALA A 86 11.75 -18.70 -8.38
C ALA A 86 11.29 -17.57 -7.47
N LEU A 87 12.21 -16.68 -7.04
CA LEU A 87 11.86 -15.54 -6.20
C LEU A 87 11.00 -14.55 -6.99
N GLY A 88 11.36 -14.26 -8.24
CA GLY A 88 10.55 -13.42 -9.11
C GLY A 88 9.15 -13.98 -9.36
N PHE A 89 9.03 -15.29 -9.62
CA PHE A 89 7.74 -15.97 -9.72
C PHE A 89 6.88 -15.78 -8.46
N ALA A 90 7.46 -16.03 -7.28
CA ALA A 90 6.76 -15.91 -6.01
C ALA A 90 6.35 -14.46 -5.69
N LEU A 91 7.22 -13.49 -5.96
CA LEU A 91 6.92 -12.06 -5.77
C LEU A 91 5.79 -11.59 -6.69
N GLY A 92 5.73 -12.09 -7.92
CA GLY A 92 4.62 -11.79 -8.84
C GLY A 92 3.27 -12.25 -8.28
N TRP A 93 3.19 -13.50 -7.81
CA TRP A 93 1.97 -14.04 -7.20
C TRP A 93 1.62 -13.35 -5.87
N ASN A 94 2.62 -13.08 -5.03
CA ASN A 94 2.43 -12.36 -3.78
C ASN A 94 1.90 -10.95 -3.99
N TYR A 95 2.34 -10.26 -5.04
CA TYR A 95 1.86 -8.92 -5.33
C TYR A 95 0.42 -8.89 -5.87
N TRP A 96 0.06 -9.88 -6.70
CA TRP A 96 -1.34 -10.06 -7.10
C TRP A 96 -2.21 -10.33 -5.87
N TYR A 97 -1.80 -11.28 -5.01
CA TYR A 97 -2.51 -11.62 -3.77
C TYR A 97 -2.65 -10.40 -2.85
N ASN A 98 -1.57 -9.64 -2.63
CA ASN A 98 -1.57 -8.43 -1.83
C ASN A 98 -2.69 -7.48 -2.27
N TRP A 99 -2.68 -7.05 -3.53
CA TRP A 99 -3.67 -6.10 -4.02
C TRP A 99 -5.08 -6.68 -4.04
N ALA A 100 -5.22 -7.98 -4.30
CA ALA A 100 -6.52 -8.63 -4.26
C ALA A 100 -7.12 -8.66 -2.85
N ILE A 101 -6.32 -8.89 -1.81
CA ILE A 101 -6.75 -8.80 -0.41
C ILE A 101 -6.95 -7.34 0.02
N THR A 102 -6.13 -6.40 -0.46
CA THR A 102 -6.34 -4.96 -0.22
C THR A 102 -7.72 -4.53 -0.69
N ILE A 103 -8.23 -5.02 -1.84
CA ILE A 103 -9.60 -4.73 -2.27
C ILE A 103 -10.62 -5.14 -1.20
N ALA A 104 -10.47 -6.32 -0.61
CA ALA A 104 -11.37 -6.77 0.47
C ALA A 104 -11.27 -5.86 1.71
N ALA A 105 -10.06 -5.42 2.07
CA ALA A 105 -9.85 -4.47 3.17
C ALA A 105 -10.53 -3.11 2.89
N GLU A 106 -10.38 -2.58 1.67
CA GLU A 106 -11.00 -1.32 1.23
C GLU A 106 -12.54 -1.43 1.22
N LEU A 107 -13.11 -2.55 0.77
CA LEU A 107 -14.56 -2.79 0.81
C LEU A 107 -15.11 -2.88 2.25
N THR A 108 -14.34 -3.50 3.14
CA THR A 108 -14.71 -3.59 4.56
C THR A 108 -14.67 -2.21 5.22
N ALA A 109 -13.64 -1.42 4.93
CA ALA A 109 -13.56 -0.03 5.38
C ALA A 109 -14.68 0.84 4.81
N ALA A 110 -15.02 0.70 3.53
CA ALA A 110 -16.14 1.42 2.93
C ALA A 110 -17.45 1.11 3.66
N THR A 111 -17.61 -0.13 4.11
CA THR A 111 -18.77 -0.55 4.93
C THR A 111 -18.78 0.16 6.29
N VAL A 112 -17.64 0.21 6.99
CA VAL A 112 -17.50 0.98 8.24
C VAL A 112 -17.87 2.46 8.02
N ILE A 113 -17.38 3.06 6.94
CA ILE A 113 -17.64 4.46 6.60
C ILE A 113 -19.12 4.70 6.29
N MET A 114 -19.80 3.76 5.61
CA MET A 114 -21.23 3.88 5.30
C MET A 114 -22.12 3.82 6.55
N LYS A 115 -21.69 3.08 7.58
CA LYS A 115 -22.40 3.00 8.87
C LYS A 115 -22.40 4.32 9.64
N PHE A 116 -21.60 5.31 9.26
CA PHE A 116 -21.74 6.67 9.76
C PHE A 116 -23.12 7.28 9.41
N TRP A 117 -23.61 7.08 8.18
CA TRP A 117 -24.92 7.57 7.76
C TRP A 117 -26.04 6.54 7.96
N PHE A 118 -25.70 5.25 7.86
CA PHE A 118 -26.67 4.15 7.95
C PHE A 118 -26.22 3.09 8.97
N PRO A 119 -26.27 3.37 10.29
CA PRO A 119 -25.70 2.49 11.32
C PRO A 119 -26.22 1.05 11.29
N ASP A 120 -27.53 0.88 11.05
CA ASP A 120 -28.21 -0.42 11.08
C ASP A 120 -28.20 -1.15 9.73
N SER A 121 -27.48 -0.63 8.74
CA SER A 121 -27.41 -1.22 7.41
C SER A 121 -26.53 -2.47 7.37
N SER A 122 -26.87 -3.39 6.45
CA SER A 122 -26.14 -4.64 6.28
C SER A 122 -24.74 -4.41 5.70
N SER A 123 -23.74 -5.03 6.34
CA SER A 123 -22.36 -5.01 5.83
C SER A 123 -22.23 -5.72 4.47
N PHE A 124 -22.99 -6.78 4.25
CA PHE A 124 -23.05 -7.50 2.98
C PHE A 124 -23.56 -6.60 1.85
N LEU A 125 -24.59 -5.78 2.12
CA LEU A 125 -25.17 -4.88 1.13
C LEU A 125 -24.12 -3.91 0.58
N TRP A 126 -23.38 -3.22 1.44
CA TRP A 126 -22.38 -2.23 1.01
C TRP A 126 -21.18 -2.88 0.34
N SER A 127 -20.62 -3.93 0.94
CA SER A 127 -19.48 -4.64 0.36
C SER A 127 -19.81 -5.25 -1.01
N ALA A 128 -21.00 -5.85 -1.19
CA ALA A 128 -21.43 -6.39 -2.48
C ALA A 128 -21.68 -5.29 -3.52
N LEU A 129 -22.33 -4.19 -3.12
CA LEU A 129 -22.59 -3.05 -3.99
C LEU A 129 -21.29 -2.44 -4.52
N PHE A 130 -20.34 -2.16 -3.64
CA PHE A 130 -19.07 -1.54 -4.02
C PHE A 130 -18.17 -2.50 -4.81
N LEU A 131 -18.16 -3.80 -4.48
CA LEU A 131 -17.45 -4.80 -5.28
C LEU A 131 -18.01 -4.88 -6.70
N ALA A 132 -19.35 -4.89 -6.85
CA ALA A 132 -20.01 -4.88 -8.14
C ALA A 132 -19.70 -3.61 -8.93
N LEU A 133 -19.75 -2.44 -8.27
CA LEU A 133 -19.40 -1.15 -8.87
C LEU A 133 -17.95 -1.13 -9.38
N MET A 134 -17.00 -1.52 -8.55
CA MET A 134 -15.57 -1.55 -8.91
C MET A 134 -15.30 -2.54 -10.06
N THR A 135 -15.94 -3.72 -10.01
CA THR A 135 -15.82 -4.71 -11.08
C THR A 135 -16.39 -4.16 -12.40
N LEU A 136 -17.56 -3.53 -12.36
CA LEU A 136 -18.18 -2.93 -13.54
C LEU A 136 -17.32 -1.79 -14.11
N LEU A 137 -16.78 -0.92 -13.26
CA LEU A 137 -15.86 0.14 -13.68
C LEU A 137 -14.60 -0.42 -14.36
N ASN A 138 -14.06 -1.54 -13.87
CA ASN A 138 -12.91 -2.22 -14.49
C ASN A 138 -13.26 -2.99 -15.77
N LEU A 139 -14.55 -3.26 -16.03
CA LEU A 139 -15.02 -3.79 -17.31
C LEU A 139 -15.17 -2.70 -18.38
N LEU A 140 -15.32 -1.43 -17.98
CA LEU A 140 -15.45 -0.28 -18.88
C LEU A 140 -14.07 0.24 -19.34
N SER A 141 -14.08 1.02 -20.43
CA SER A 141 -12.86 1.47 -21.13
C SER A 141 -11.89 2.27 -20.23
N VAL A 142 -10.60 1.88 -20.27
CA VAL A 142 -9.46 2.40 -19.49
C VAL A 142 -9.27 3.92 -19.59
N LYS A 143 -9.77 4.58 -20.65
CA LYS A 143 -9.56 6.02 -20.85
C LYS A 143 -10.34 6.90 -19.86
N GLY A 144 -11.57 6.51 -19.49
CA GLY A 144 -12.36 7.27 -18.52
C GLY A 144 -11.78 7.15 -17.11
N TYR A 145 -11.24 5.98 -16.77
CA TYR A 145 -10.65 5.68 -15.48
C TYR A 145 -9.52 6.65 -15.09
N GLY A 146 -8.58 6.92 -15.99
CA GLY A 146 -7.41 7.77 -15.69
C GLY A 146 -7.77 9.23 -15.35
N GLU A 147 -8.82 9.77 -15.96
CA GLU A 147 -9.29 11.14 -15.66
C GLU A 147 -10.10 11.17 -14.36
N THR A 148 -10.96 10.18 -14.11
CA THR A 148 -11.69 10.08 -12.83
C THR A 148 -10.75 9.95 -11.64
N GLU A 149 -9.72 9.12 -11.77
CA GLU A 149 -8.73 8.91 -10.71
C GLU A 149 -7.90 10.17 -10.44
N PHE A 150 -7.60 10.95 -11.49
CA PHE A 150 -6.94 12.25 -11.34
C PHE A 150 -7.74 13.18 -10.42
N TRP A 151 -9.04 13.32 -10.66
CA TRP A 151 -9.91 14.18 -9.85
C TRP A 151 -10.07 13.66 -8.42
N PHE A 152 -10.26 12.35 -8.25
CA PHE A 152 -10.35 11.76 -6.90
C PHE A 152 -9.06 11.96 -6.11
N ALA A 153 -7.89 11.72 -6.70
CA ALA A 153 -6.62 11.98 -6.05
C ALA A 153 -6.44 13.47 -5.68
N LEU A 154 -6.87 14.40 -6.54
CA LEU A 154 -6.81 15.84 -6.23
C LEU A 154 -7.68 16.21 -5.01
N ILE A 155 -8.91 15.70 -4.95
CA ILE A 155 -9.82 15.92 -3.80
C ILE A 155 -9.17 15.41 -2.51
N LYS A 156 -8.60 14.19 -2.51
CA LYS A 156 -7.89 13.63 -1.35
C LYS A 156 -6.79 14.56 -0.83
N VAL A 157 -5.96 15.08 -1.74
CA VAL A 157 -4.83 15.95 -1.40
C VAL A 157 -5.32 17.25 -0.77
N ILE A 158 -6.29 17.91 -1.41
CA ILE A 158 -6.88 19.16 -0.90
C ILE A 158 -7.49 18.93 0.48
N THR A 159 -8.24 17.85 0.66
CA THR A 159 -8.88 17.53 1.94
C THR A 159 -7.88 17.33 3.06
N VAL A 160 -6.75 16.66 2.82
CA VAL A 160 -5.72 16.52 3.87
C VAL A 160 -5.06 17.86 4.20
N ILE A 161 -4.82 18.73 3.21
CA ILE A 161 -4.30 20.09 3.44
C ILE A 161 -5.28 20.90 4.30
N VAL A 162 -6.58 20.87 3.96
CA VAL A 162 -7.63 21.55 4.74
C VAL A 162 -7.70 20.99 6.15
N PHE A 163 -7.68 19.67 6.31
CA PHE A 163 -7.64 18.99 7.61
C PHE A 163 -6.47 19.47 8.47
N ILE A 164 -5.26 19.52 7.91
CA ILE A 164 -4.07 20.00 8.61
C ILE A 164 -4.25 21.46 9.02
N GLY A 165 -4.74 22.32 8.12
CA GLY A 165 -4.99 23.73 8.40
C GLY A 165 -5.97 23.93 9.55
N VAL A 166 -7.12 23.26 9.51
CA VAL A 166 -8.13 23.29 10.58
C VAL A 166 -7.54 22.77 11.89
N GLY A 167 -6.81 21.65 11.85
CA GLY A 167 -6.17 21.08 13.02
C GLY A 167 -5.16 22.03 13.67
N LEU A 168 -4.32 22.70 12.88
CA LEU A 168 -3.38 23.70 13.40
C LEU A 168 -4.10 24.89 14.05
N LEU A 169 -5.20 25.36 13.47
CA LEU A 169 -6.03 26.44 14.06
C LEU A 169 -6.67 26.01 15.40
N MET A 170 -7.09 24.75 15.51
CA MET A 170 -7.61 24.18 16.76
C MET A 170 -6.51 24.06 17.82
N ILE A 171 -5.32 23.58 17.44
CA ILE A 171 -4.16 23.47 18.34
C ILE A 171 -3.76 24.86 18.87
N ALA A 172 -3.74 25.87 17.99
CA ALA A 172 -3.44 27.25 18.35
C ALA A 172 -4.53 27.93 19.21
N GLY A 173 -5.69 27.30 19.41
CA GLY A 173 -6.81 27.89 20.15
C GLY A 173 -7.53 29.03 19.42
N ILE A 174 -7.31 29.17 18.11
CA ILE A 174 -7.98 30.19 17.27
C ILE A 174 -9.41 29.74 16.93
N TRP A 175 -9.62 28.42 16.82
CA TRP A 175 -10.91 27.83 16.44
C TRP A 175 -11.66 27.16 17.60
N SER A 176 -10.92 26.60 18.55
CA SER A 176 -11.43 25.91 19.73
C SER A 176 -11.56 26.89 20.90
N GLN A 177 -12.60 26.74 21.74
CA GLN A 177 -12.79 27.60 22.94
C GLN A 177 -11.61 27.54 23.93
N SER A 178 -10.73 26.54 23.83
CA SER A 178 -9.45 26.46 24.53
C SER A 178 -8.38 25.85 23.64
N SER A 179 -7.13 26.36 23.71
CA SER A 179 -5.99 25.71 23.03
C SER A 179 -5.79 24.29 23.57
N VAL A 180 -5.81 23.30 22.69
CA VAL A 180 -5.58 21.91 23.05
C VAL A 180 -4.12 21.67 23.46
N GLY A 181 -3.19 22.36 22.78
CA GLY A 181 -1.75 22.24 23.02
C GLY A 181 -1.27 20.78 22.99
N PHE A 182 -0.41 20.42 23.94
CA PHE A 182 0.14 19.06 24.11
C PHE A 182 -0.56 18.24 25.20
N GLN A 183 -1.77 18.61 25.61
CA GLN A 183 -2.43 17.96 26.76
C GLN A 183 -2.66 16.46 26.50
N ASN A 184 -3.15 16.11 25.31
CA ASN A 184 -3.40 14.71 24.91
C ASN A 184 -2.13 13.85 24.83
N TRP A 185 -0.95 14.47 24.73
CA TRP A 185 0.35 13.78 24.73
C TRP A 185 0.88 13.47 26.14
N LYS A 186 0.17 13.93 27.18
CA LYS A 186 0.51 13.74 28.60
C LYS A 186 -0.54 12.96 29.39
N ILE A 187 -1.61 12.51 28.72
CA ILE A 187 -2.68 11.74 29.37
C ILE A 187 -2.17 10.32 29.64
N GLY A 188 -2.45 9.78 30.84
CA GLY A 188 -2.10 8.41 31.18
C GLY A 188 -0.61 8.12 31.02
N ASP A 189 -0.28 7.09 30.26
CA ASP A 189 1.07 6.66 29.89
C ASP A 189 1.53 7.18 28.51
N ALA A 190 0.82 8.17 27.94
CA ALA A 190 1.28 8.90 26.76
C ALA A 190 2.64 9.59 27.04
N PRO A 191 3.50 9.76 26.01
CA PRO A 191 3.19 9.64 24.58
C PRO A 191 3.38 8.23 23.99
N PHE A 192 3.94 7.27 24.73
CA PHE A 192 4.15 5.88 24.29
C PHE A 192 3.28 4.93 25.11
N HIS A 193 1.98 4.89 24.80
CA HIS A 193 1.04 3.98 25.46
C HIS A 193 1.43 2.53 25.20
N GLY A 194 1.49 1.71 26.26
CA GLY A 194 1.96 0.32 26.16
C GLY A 194 3.47 0.17 25.86
N GLY A 195 4.23 1.27 25.89
CA GLY A 195 5.68 1.29 25.74
C GLY A 195 6.19 1.01 24.32
N PHE A 196 7.48 0.66 24.21
CA PHE A 196 8.15 0.49 22.91
C PHE A 196 7.58 -0.68 22.10
N LEU A 197 7.16 -1.76 22.76
CA LEU A 197 6.61 -2.93 22.07
C LEU A 197 5.25 -2.62 21.43
N ALA A 198 4.40 -1.82 22.08
CA ALA A 198 3.16 -1.34 21.48
C ALA A 198 3.44 -0.45 20.26
N ALA A 199 4.46 0.42 20.33
CA ALA A 199 4.90 1.20 19.17
C ALA A 199 5.39 0.33 18.00
N LEU A 200 6.06 -0.80 18.27
CA LEU A 200 6.42 -1.78 17.23
C LEU A 200 5.20 -2.51 16.67
N SER A 201 4.20 -2.82 17.50
CA SER A 201 3.00 -3.57 17.08
C SER A 201 2.19 -2.84 16.00
N VAL A 202 2.25 -1.50 15.96
CA VAL A 202 1.55 -0.67 14.98
C VAL A 202 2.37 -0.41 13.71
N PHE A 203 3.58 -0.99 13.57
CA PHE A 203 4.38 -0.86 12.34
C PHE A 203 3.68 -1.47 11.12
N MET A 204 2.85 -2.51 11.32
CA MET A 204 2.06 -3.09 10.24
C MET A 204 0.98 -2.13 9.74
N ALA A 205 0.26 -1.49 10.65
CA ALA A 205 -0.72 -0.46 10.30
C ALA A 205 -0.02 0.69 9.56
N ALA A 206 1.13 1.16 10.05
CA ALA A 206 1.93 2.18 9.36
C ALA A 206 2.38 1.71 7.96
N GLY A 207 2.92 0.49 7.85
CA GLY A 207 3.35 -0.11 6.58
C GLY A 207 2.24 -0.19 5.57
N PHE A 208 1.09 -0.72 5.99
CA PHE A 208 -0.11 -0.79 5.16
C PHE A 208 -0.51 0.59 4.63
N SER A 209 -0.44 1.63 5.48
CA SER A 209 -0.71 3.02 5.09
C SER A 209 0.22 3.57 4.01
N PHE A 210 1.46 3.09 3.93
CA PHE A 210 2.43 3.51 2.92
C PHE A 210 2.43 2.65 1.66
N GLN A 211 1.67 1.55 1.61
CA GLN A 211 1.53 0.73 0.41
C GLN A 211 1.03 1.55 -0.79
N GLY A 212 1.34 1.07 -1.99
CA GLY A 212 1.11 1.82 -3.23
C GLY A 212 2.17 2.88 -3.53
N THR A 213 3.12 3.15 -2.64
CA THR A 213 4.35 3.91 -2.99
C THR A 213 5.15 3.20 -4.08
N GLU A 214 5.20 1.86 -4.04
CA GLU A 214 5.89 1.03 -5.02
C GLU A 214 5.21 1.00 -6.40
N LEU A 215 3.97 1.49 -6.53
CA LEU A 215 3.31 1.64 -7.83
C LEU A 215 4.09 2.55 -8.79
N VAL A 216 4.97 3.42 -8.27
CA VAL A 216 5.90 4.20 -9.11
C VAL A 216 6.76 3.30 -10.01
N GLY A 217 7.13 2.10 -9.55
CA GLY A 217 7.90 1.12 -10.32
C GLY A 217 7.08 0.48 -11.44
N VAL A 218 5.80 0.17 -11.17
CA VAL A 218 4.88 -0.32 -12.21
C VAL A 218 4.62 0.77 -13.25
N ALA A 219 4.39 2.00 -12.78
CA ALA A 219 4.14 3.16 -13.62
C ALA A 219 5.34 3.51 -14.51
N ALA A 220 6.57 3.21 -14.07
CA ALA A 220 7.77 3.40 -14.87
C ALA A 220 7.72 2.63 -16.19
N GLY A 221 7.20 1.40 -16.19
CA GLY A 221 7.08 0.56 -17.40
C GLY A 221 6.07 1.09 -18.43
N GLU A 222 5.16 1.98 -18.02
CA GLU A 222 4.17 2.60 -18.89
C GLU A 222 4.48 4.08 -19.20
N SER A 223 5.54 4.64 -18.63
CA SER A 223 5.90 6.05 -18.78
C SER A 223 6.61 6.33 -20.10
N GLU A 224 6.26 7.44 -20.77
CA GLU A 224 6.91 7.91 -22.01
C GLU A 224 8.38 8.31 -21.79
N ASN A 225 8.70 8.92 -20.64
CA ASN A 225 10.08 9.26 -20.24
C ASN A 225 10.35 8.84 -18.78
N PRO A 226 10.60 7.54 -18.53
CA PRO A 226 10.81 7.02 -17.17
C PRO A 226 12.00 7.67 -16.46
N ARG A 227 13.04 8.05 -17.19
CA ARG A 227 14.30 8.61 -16.66
C ARG A 227 14.11 9.97 -15.99
N GLU A 228 13.19 10.78 -16.50
CA GLU A 228 12.79 12.03 -15.85
C GLU A 228 11.62 11.88 -14.89
N ASN A 229 10.61 11.09 -15.27
CA ASN A 229 9.35 11.02 -14.54
C ASN A 229 9.47 10.25 -13.23
N VAL A 230 10.23 9.16 -13.20
CA VAL A 230 10.41 8.34 -11.98
C VAL A 230 11.14 9.14 -10.89
N PRO A 231 12.29 9.81 -11.13
CA PRO A 231 12.92 10.63 -10.10
C PRO A 231 12.05 11.77 -9.59
N ARG A 232 11.22 12.39 -10.45
CA ARG A 232 10.24 13.40 -10.02
C ARG A 232 9.20 12.80 -9.08
N ALA A 233 8.66 11.63 -9.40
CA ALA A 233 7.72 10.92 -8.54
C ALA A 233 8.35 10.47 -7.20
N ILE A 234 9.62 10.06 -7.17
CA ILE A 234 10.32 9.75 -5.91
C ILE A 234 10.41 10.99 -5.00
N ARG A 235 10.65 12.18 -5.56
CA ARG A 235 10.70 13.42 -4.77
C ARG A 235 9.35 13.76 -4.14
N THR A 236 8.24 13.42 -4.79
CA THR A 236 6.91 13.66 -4.21
C THR A 236 6.62 12.70 -3.06
N VAL A 237 7.22 11.50 -3.02
CA VAL A 237 7.10 10.57 -1.88
C VAL A 237 7.61 11.18 -0.57
N PHE A 238 8.67 11.99 -0.59
CA PHE A 238 9.15 12.69 0.62
C PHE A 238 8.07 13.61 1.21
N TRP A 239 7.49 14.48 0.38
CA TRP A 239 6.39 15.35 0.80
C TRP A 239 5.16 14.54 1.20
N ARG A 240 4.94 13.39 0.55
CA ARG A 240 3.83 12.50 0.89
C ARG A 240 3.99 11.95 2.31
N ILE A 241 5.17 11.44 2.67
CA ILE A 241 5.49 10.94 4.01
C ILE A 241 5.29 12.05 5.06
N LEU A 242 5.85 13.23 4.80
CA LEU A 242 5.81 14.34 5.74
C LEU A 242 4.39 14.88 5.97
N LEU A 243 3.67 15.23 4.90
CA LEU A 243 2.37 15.90 5.00
C LEU A 243 1.24 14.92 5.31
N PHE A 244 1.08 13.86 4.52
CA PHE A 244 -0.09 12.99 4.68
C PHE A 244 -0.01 12.13 5.91
N TYR A 245 1.18 11.73 6.36
CA TYR A 245 1.29 10.79 7.47
C TYR A 245 1.80 11.46 8.74
N LEU A 246 3.00 12.04 8.74
CA LEU A 246 3.59 12.56 9.98
C LEU A 246 2.80 13.74 10.53
N LEU A 247 2.50 14.73 9.68
CA LEU A 247 1.76 15.91 10.12
C LEU A 247 0.30 15.58 10.46
N ALA A 248 -0.35 14.72 9.68
CA ALA A 248 -1.72 14.29 9.98
C ALA A 248 -1.79 13.52 11.33
N ILE A 249 -0.89 12.57 11.57
CA ILE A 249 -0.85 11.81 12.83
C ILE A 249 -0.53 12.71 14.02
N LEU A 250 0.41 13.65 13.85
CA LEU A 250 0.71 14.64 14.86
C LEU A 250 -0.53 15.47 15.21
N VAL A 251 -1.25 15.97 14.20
CA VAL A 251 -2.49 16.74 14.39
C VAL A 251 -3.56 15.90 15.10
N ILE A 252 -3.80 14.66 14.65
CA ILE A 252 -4.77 13.75 15.27
C ILE A 252 -4.39 13.50 16.74
N GLY A 253 -3.14 13.13 17.00
CA GLY A 253 -2.67 12.83 18.35
C GLY A 253 -2.63 14.03 19.29
N LEU A 254 -2.52 15.26 18.77
CA LEU A 254 -2.65 16.48 19.55
C LEU A 254 -4.12 16.81 19.88
N ILE A 255 -5.06 16.54 18.98
CA ILE A 255 -6.48 16.95 19.12
C ILE A 255 -7.34 15.88 19.81
N ILE A 256 -7.09 14.59 19.51
CA ILE A 256 -7.89 13.48 20.00
C ILE A 256 -7.07 12.68 21.02
N PRO A 257 -7.56 12.51 22.26
CA PRO A 257 -6.90 11.66 23.24
C PRO A 257 -6.89 10.21 22.73
N TYR A 258 -5.77 9.50 22.92
CA TYR A 258 -5.65 8.10 22.51
C TYR A 258 -6.66 7.17 23.20
N THR A 259 -7.17 7.57 24.37
CA THR A 259 -8.21 6.87 25.13
C THR A 259 -9.62 6.99 24.54
N ASN A 260 -9.80 7.73 23.44
CA ASN A 260 -11.09 7.84 22.79
C ASN A 260 -11.46 6.53 22.09
N GLU A 261 -12.53 5.88 22.53
CA GLU A 261 -13.00 4.59 21.99
C GLU A 261 -13.31 4.63 20.48
N ALA A 262 -13.63 5.80 19.91
CA ALA A 262 -13.85 5.93 18.47
C ALA A 262 -12.56 5.73 17.65
N LEU A 263 -11.38 5.75 18.28
CA LEU A 263 -10.10 5.37 17.68
C LEU A 263 -9.81 3.87 17.79
N SER A 264 -10.56 3.12 18.59
CA SER A 264 -10.29 1.69 18.84
C SER A 264 -10.54 0.84 17.59
N SER A 265 -9.68 -0.17 17.40
CA SER A 265 -9.78 -1.18 16.35
C SER A 265 -11.03 -2.06 16.48
N ASP A 266 -11.55 -2.23 17.70
CA ASP A 266 -12.71 -3.08 17.99
C ASP A 266 -14.04 -2.37 17.69
N ASN A 267 -14.02 -1.05 17.69
CA ASN A 267 -15.18 -0.19 17.46
C ASN A 267 -14.80 0.93 16.47
N ILE A 268 -14.20 0.58 15.33
CA ILE A 268 -13.97 1.55 14.26
C ILE A 268 -15.34 2.02 13.77
N ARG A 269 -15.80 3.14 14.31
CA ARG A 269 -17.07 3.78 13.95
C ARG A 269 -16.83 4.96 13.03
N MET A 270 -15.69 5.61 13.16
CA MET A 270 -15.40 6.86 12.48
C MET A 270 -13.90 7.05 12.25
N SER A 271 -13.55 7.64 11.11
CA SER A 271 -12.17 8.08 10.85
C SER A 271 -11.76 9.18 11.84
N PRO A 272 -10.50 9.19 12.34
CA PRO A 272 -10.00 10.28 13.15
C PRO A 272 -10.08 11.64 12.45
N PHE A 273 -10.01 11.65 11.11
CA PHE A 273 -10.18 12.88 10.33
C PHE A 273 -11.58 13.46 10.50
N THR A 274 -12.61 12.62 10.42
CA THR A 274 -14.00 13.04 10.64
C THR A 274 -14.21 13.51 12.09
N ILE A 275 -13.62 12.83 13.07
CA ILE A 275 -13.73 13.20 14.49
C ILE A 275 -13.13 14.60 14.76
N VAL A 276 -12.03 14.98 14.11
CA VAL A 276 -11.47 16.33 14.25
C VAL A 276 -12.44 17.40 13.75
N PHE A 277 -13.10 17.19 12.60
CA PHE A 277 -14.10 18.14 12.09
C PHE A 277 -15.35 18.23 12.97
N GLU A 278 -15.78 17.10 13.55
CA GLU A 278 -16.86 17.09 14.54
C GLU A 278 -16.47 17.89 15.80
N LYS A 279 -15.26 17.67 16.34
CA LYS A 279 -14.71 18.44 17.46
C LYS A 279 -14.52 19.92 17.14
N ALA A 280 -14.33 20.28 15.86
CA ALA A 280 -14.25 21.67 15.41
C ALA A 280 -15.62 22.37 15.36
N GLY A 281 -16.71 21.67 15.68
CA GLY A 281 -18.09 22.19 15.58
C GLY A 281 -18.60 22.24 14.14
N LEU A 282 -17.91 21.60 13.19
CA LEU A 282 -18.22 21.62 11.77
C LEU A 282 -18.93 20.32 11.35
N SER A 283 -20.14 20.09 11.88
CA SER A 283 -20.92 18.87 11.62
C SER A 283 -21.14 18.58 10.13
N MET A 284 -21.43 19.61 9.33
CA MET A 284 -21.51 19.49 7.88
C MET A 284 -20.16 19.09 7.26
N ALA A 285 -19.05 19.65 7.75
CA ALA A 285 -17.72 19.28 7.28
C ALA A 285 -17.32 17.86 7.68
N ALA A 286 -17.79 17.36 8.83
CA ALA A 286 -17.61 15.96 9.23
C ALA A 286 -18.29 15.01 8.22
N SER A 287 -19.54 15.28 7.83
CA SER A 287 -20.21 14.48 6.79
C SER A 287 -19.51 14.59 5.43
N VAL A 288 -19.04 15.78 5.05
CA VAL A 288 -18.26 15.96 3.80
C VAL A 288 -16.93 15.20 3.87
N MET A 289 -16.22 15.27 5.00
CA MET A 289 -14.98 14.53 5.22
C MET A 289 -15.22 13.02 5.08
N ASN A 290 -16.28 12.50 5.68
CA ASN A 290 -16.63 11.08 5.60
C ASN A 290 -16.92 10.66 4.15
N ALA A 291 -17.59 11.52 3.35
CA ALA A 291 -17.81 11.28 1.92
C ALA A 291 -16.50 11.31 1.12
N VAL A 292 -15.58 12.22 1.44
CA VAL A 292 -14.24 12.24 0.82
C VAL A 292 -13.47 10.97 1.18
N ILE A 293 -13.54 10.50 2.43
CA ILE A 293 -12.88 9.26 2.83
C ILE A 293 -13.48 8.08 2.06
N LEU A 294 -14.80 7.98 1.94
CA LEU A 294 -15.45 6.93 1.15
C LEU A 294 -14.95 6.92 -0.30
N THR A 295 -14.99 8.08 -0.97
CA THR A 295 -14.49 8.18 -2.35
C THR A 295 -13.00 7.86 -2.43
N SER A 296 -12.22 8.19 -1.39
CA SER A 296 -10.79 7.86 -1.32
C SER A 296 -10.53 6.37 -1.25
N VAL A 297 -11.25 5.65 -0.39
CA VAL A 297 -11.16 4.21 -0.19
C VAL A 297 -11.59 3.46 -1.46
N LEU A 298 -12.73 3.86 -2.05
CA LEU A 298 -13.21 3.25 -3.30
C LEU A 298 -12.24 3.49 -4.48
N SER A 299 -11.65 4.68 -4.57
CA SER A 299 -10.62 5.00 -5.57
C SER A 299 -9.35 4.15 -5.36
N ALA A 300 -8.87 4.02 -4.12
CA ALA A 300 -7.69 3.20 -3.81
C ALA A 300 -7.93 1.71 -4.12
N GLY A 301 -9.08 1.17 -3.71
CA GLY A 301 -9.50 -0.18 -4.06
C GLY A 301 -9.60 -0.39 -5.58
N ASN A 302 -10.12 0.59 -6.32
CA ASN A 302 -10.28 0.49 -7.77
C ASN A 302 -8.93 0.51 -8.50
N SER A 303 -7.99 1.33 -8.03
CA SER A 303 -6.58 1.28 -8.43
C SER A 303 -5.95 -0.09 -8.16
N GLY A 304 -6.21 -0.67 -6.99
CA GLY A 304 -5.76 -2.02 -6.63
C GLY A 304 -6.34 -3.10 -7.54
N MET A 305 -7.63 -3.03 -7.86
CA MET A 305 -8.30 -3.94 -8.80
C MET A 305 -7.72 -3.83 -10.22
N TYR A 306 -7.46 -2.60 -10.67
CA TYR A 306 -6.82 -2.32 -11.95
C TYR A 306 -5.40 -2.91 -12.03
N ALA A 307 -4.60 -2.74 -10.97
CA ALA A 307 -3.22 -3.22 -10.89
C ALA A 307 -3.14 -4.75 -10.80
N SER A 308 -3.85 -5.36 -9.84
CA SER A 308 -3.89 -6.82 -9.63
C SER A 308 -4.35 -7.57 -10.88
N THR A 309 -5.41 -7.10 -11.54
CA THR A 309 -5.94 -7.70 -12.78
C THR A 309 -4.89 -7.74 -13.89
N ARG A 310 -4.09 -6.67 -14.04
CA ARG A 310 -2.98 -6.62 -15.01
C ARG A 310 -1.82 -7.52 -14.62
N MET A 311 -1.44 -7.52 -13.35
CA MET A 311 -0.36 -8.38 -12.86
C MET A 311 -0.69 -9.85 -13.11
N LEU A 312 -1.91 -10.29 -12.82
CA LEU A 312 -2.34 -11.65 -13.08
C LEU A 312 -2.39 -11.99 -14.58
N TRP A 313 -2.81 -11.04 -15.42
CA TRP A 313 -2.76 -11.18 -16.88
C TRP A 313 -1.31 -11.30 -17.41
N VAL A 314 -0.37 -10.48 -16.92
CA VAL A 314 1.06 -10.55 -17.28
C VAL A 314 1.64 -11.90 -16.86
N LEU A 315 1.37 -12.36 -15.64
CA LEU A 315 1.80 -13.69 -15.20
C LEU A 315 1.28 -14.79 -16.12
N ALA A 316 0.03 -14.69 -16.58
CA ALA A 316 -0.55 -15.65 -17.52
C ALA A 316 0.07 -15.57 -18.92
N GLN A 317 0.44 -14.37 -19.39
CA GLN A 317 1.14 -14.17 -20.65
C GLN A 317 2.55 -14.78 -20.61
N GLU A 318 3.26 -14.61 -19.49
CA GLU A 318 4.61 -15.18 -19.27
C GLU A 318 4.60 -16.69 -18.99
N GLY A 319 3.43 -17.36 -19.05
CA GLY A 319 3.30 -18.78 -18.73
C GLY A 319 3.46 -19.11 -17.24
N LYS A 320 3.43 -18.09 -16.38
CA LYS A 320 3.53 -18.19 -14.91
C LYS A 320 2.16 -18.33 -14.23
N ALA A 321 1.06 -18.20 -14.97
CA ALA A 321 -0.31 -18.46 -14.49
C ALA A 321 -1.14 -19.20 -15.55
N PRO A 322 -2.30 -19.80 -15.18
CA PRO A 322 -3.15 -20.53 -16.12
C PRO A 322 -3.49 -19.73 -17.39
N ARG A 323 -3.34 -20.36 -18.56
CA ARG A 323 -3.47 -19.70 -19.87
C ARG A 323 -4.81 -18.97 -20.06
N PHE A 324 -5.92 -19.45 -19.49
CA PHE A 324 -7.22 -18.79 -19.68
C PHE A 324 -7.28 -17.36 -19.10
N LEU A 325 -6.39 -17.02 -18.15
CA LEU A 325 -6.31 -15.69 -17.53
C LEU A 325 -5.70 -14.64 -18.48
N ASN A 326 -5.04 -15.06 -19.56
CA ASN A 326 -4.45 -14.14 -20.55
C ASN A 326 -5.46 -13.65 -21.61
N LYS A 327 -6.69 -14.18 -21.63
CA LYS A 327 -7.69 -13.86 -22.65
C LYS A 327 -8.22 -12.43 -22.48
N LEU A 328 -8.11 -11.62 -23.53
CA LEU A 328 -8.64 -10.26 -23.57
C LEU A 328 -10.01 -10.19 -24.26
N THR A 329 -10.86 -9.27 -23.83
CA THR A 329 -12.06 -8.87 -24.58
C THR A 329 -11.70 -7.99 -25.78
N ARG A 330 -12.67 -7.73 -26.68
CA ARG A 330 -12.52 -6.77 -27.79
C ARG A 330 -12.08 -5.36 -27.34
N HIS A 331 -12.36 -5.00 -26.08
CA HIS A 331 -11.99 -3.73 -25.48
C HIS A 331 -10.62 -3.76 -24.76
N GLY A 332 -9.92 -4.91 -24.74
CA GLY A 332 -8.61 -5.05 -24.13
C GLY A 332 -8.63 -5.31 -22.61
N VAL A 333 -9.75 -5.81 -22.07
CA VAL A 333 -9.91 -6.11 -20.64
C VAL A 333 -9.76 -7.62 -20.38
N PRO A 334 -8.90 -8.07 -19.45
CA PRO A 334 -8.73 -9.48 -19.09
C PRO A 334 -9.78 -9.94 -18.08
N VAL A 335 -10.98 -10.28 -18.55
CA VAL A 335 -12.15 -10.56 -17.69
C VAL A 335 -11.94 -11.71 -16.72
N PHE A 336 -11.27 -12.80 -17.13
CA PHE A 336 -11.04 -13.92 -16.22
C PHE A 336 -10.09 -13.56 -15.07
N ALA A 337 -9.07 -12.73 -15.33
CA ALA A 337 -8.19 -12.22 -14.30
C ALA A 337 -8.94 -11.27 -13.36
N LEU A 338 -9.81 -10.41 -13.90
CA LEU A 338 -10.67 -9.52 -13.12
C LEU A 338 -11.60 -10.30 -12.18
N LEU A 339 -12.28 -11.34 -12.69
CA LEU A 339 -13.19 -12.16 -11.89
C LEU A 339 -12.44 -12.94 -10.80
N ALA A 340 -11.25 -13.46 -11.09
CA ALA A 340 -10.40 -14.12 -10.09
C ALA A 340 -9.99 -13.15 -8.96
N THR A 341 -9.63 -11.91 -9.31
CA THR A 341 -9.35 -10.85 -8.33
C THR A 341 -10.60 -10.47 -7.54
N ALA A 342 -11.75 -10.29 -8.20
CA ALA A 342 -13.01 -9.93 -7.55
C ALA A 342 -13.48 -11.02 -6.56
N ALA A 343 -13.21 -12.30 -6.85
CA ALA A 343 -13.50 -13.41 -5.95
C ALA A 343 -12.75 -13.28 -4.61
N LEU A 344 -11.50 -12.81 -4.61
CA LEU A 344 -10.79 -12.52 -3.35
C LEU A 344 -11.36 -11.28 -2.65
N GLY A 345 -11.88 -10.31 -3.39
CA GLY A 345 -12.62 -9.17 -2.83
C GLY A 345 -13.85 -9.59 -2.01
N MET A 346 -14.44 -10.76 -2.29
CA MET A 346 -15.58 -11.29 -1.54
C MET A 346 -15.22 -11.65 -0.09
N PHE A 347 -13.94 -11.72 0.29
CA PHE A 347 -13.57 -11.86 1.70
C PHE A 347 -14.07 -10.70 2.57
N ALA A 348 -14.38 -9.54 1.98
CA ALA A 348 -15.06 -8.45 2.68
C ALA A 348 -16.43 -8.88 3.26
N PHE A 349 -17.08 -9.90 2.69
CA PHE A 349 -18.39 -10.38 3.16
C PHE A 349 -18.31 -11.06 4.54
N LEU A 350 -17.12 -11.49 4.96
CA LEU A 350 -16.87 -12.01 6.31
C LEU A 350 -17.27 -10.99 7.40
N SER A 351 -17.25 -9.70 7.07
CA SER A 351 -17.66 -8.61 7.98
C SER A 351 -19.09 -8.77 8.50
N SER A 352 -19.96 -9.41 7.71
CA SER A 352 -21.35 -9.67 8.10
C SER A 352 -21.48 -10.76 9.18
N PHE A 353 -20.45 -11.58 9.37
CA PHE A 353 -20.44 -12.69 10.31
C PHE A 353 -19.58 -12.40 11.56
N TYR A 354 -18.45 -11.70 11.37
CA TYR A 354 -17.44 -11.48 12.42
C TYR A 354 -17.31 -10.02 12.86
N GLY A 355 -18.01 -9.08 12.22
CA GLY A 355 -17.94 -7.64 12.49
C GLY A 355 -16.90 -6.92 11.62
N ASP A 356 -17.21 -5.66 11.27
CA ASP A 356 -16.43 -4.92 10.27
C ASP A 356 -15.02 -4.55 10.74
N GLY A 357 -14.85 -4.13 12.00
CA GLY A 357 -13.54 -3.73 12.56
C GLY A 357 -12.56 -4.90 12.66
N LEU A 358 -13.05 -6.07 13.09
CA LEU A 358 -12.25 -7.29 13.20
C LEU A 358 -11.80 -7.79 11.83
N VAL A 359 -12.73 -7.89 10.88
CA VAL A 359 -12.42 -8.33 9.50
C VAL A 359 -11.54 -7.34 8.77
N TYR A 360 -11.75 -6.03 8.97
CA TYR A 360 -10.85 -4.99 8.46
C TYR A 360 -9.42 -5.22 8.97
N THR A 361 -9.25 -5.45 10.27
CA THR A 361 -7.93 -5.70 10.87
C THR A 361 -7.27 -6.96 10.32
N TRP A 362 -8.02 -8.06 10.17
CA TRP A 362 -7.52 -9.29 9.55
C TRP A 362 -7.05 -9.08 8.10
N LEU A 363 -7.86 -8.41 7.29
CA LEU A 363 -7.53 -8.15 5.88
C LEU A 363 -6.40 -7.14 5.73
N LEU A 364 -6.34 -6.12 6.59
CA LEU A 364 -5.24 -5.16 6.66
C LEU A 364 -3.92 -5.88 6.97
N ASN A 365 -3.91 -6.76 7.96
CA ASN A 365 -2.71 -7.51 8.34
C ASN A 365 -2.28 -8.49 7.24
N ALA A 366 -3.23 -9.21 6.65
CA ALA A 366 -2.96 -10.13 5.54
C ALA A 366 -2.37 -9.41 4.31
N SER A 367 -2.95 -8.26 3.95
CA SER A 367 -2.42 -7.40 2.88
C SER A 367 -1.04 -6.85 3.24
N GLY A 368 -0.92 -6.21 4.41
CA GLY A 368 0.32 -5.60 4.87
C GLY A 368 1.47 -6.59 4.93
N MET A 369 1.25 -7.81 5.44
CA MET A 369 2.23 -8.90 5.45
C MET A 369 2.78 -9.19 4.05
N SER A 370 1.89 -9.38 3.07
CA SER A 370 2.33 -9.56 1.68
C SER A 370 3.00 -8.32 1.09
N GLY A 371 2.64 -7.12 1.54
CA GLY A 371 3.28 -5.88 1.16
C GLY A 371 4.74 -5.83 1.61
N PHE A 372 4.98 -6.15 2.89
CA PHE A 372 6.33 -6.25 3.45
C PHE A 372 7.16 -7.35 2.79
N ILE A 373 6.57 -8.48 2.40
CA ILE A 373 7.26 -9.52 1.60
C ILE A 373 7.68 -8.95 0.23
N ALA A 374 6.79 -8.22 -0.45
CA ALA A 374 7.10 -7.60 -1.74
C ALA A 374 8.22 -6.55 -1.59
N TRP A 375 8.15 -5.74 -0.54
CA TRP A 375 9.13 -4.72 -0.20
C TRP A 375 10.51 -5.31 0.16
N LEU A 376 10.54 -6.42 0.90
CA LEU A 376 11.75 -7.19 1.13
C LEU A 376 12.34 -7.71 -0.19
N GLY A 377 11.49 -8.17 -1.11
CA GLY A 377 11.88 -8.55 -2.47
C GLY A 377 12.52 -7.39 -3.26
N ILE A 378 12.00 -6.17 -3.14
CA ILE A 378 12.58 -4.95 -3.75
C ILE A 378 13.97 -4.67 -3.17
N ALA A 379 14.10 -4.69 -1.83
CA ALA A 379 15.36 -4.44 -1.15
C ALA A 379 16.45 -5.46 -1.56
N ILE A 380 16.10 -6.75 -1.59
CA ILE A 380 17.00 -7.82 -2.05
C ILE A 380 17.37 -7.62 -3.52
N SER A 381 16.39 -7.35 -4.38
CA SER A 381 16.63 -7.13 -5.82
C SER A 381 17.56 -5.96 -6.07
N HIS A 382 17.40 -4.85 -5.36
CA HIS A 382 18.29 -3.68 -5.48
C HIS A 382 19.72 -3.98 -5.02
N TYR A 383 19.85 -4.72 -3.91
CA TYR A 383 21.14 -5.17 -3.42
C TYR A 383 21.90 -6.02 -4.43
N TYR A 384 21.22 -7.01 -5.03
CA TYR A 384 21.82 -7.88 -6.05
C TYR A 384 22.07 -7.14 -7.37
N PHE A 385 21.14 -6.30 -7.83
CA PHE A 385 21.30 -5.47 -9.02
C PHE A 385 22.60 -4.66 -8.96
N ARG A 386 22.83 -3.94 -7.86
CA ARG A 386 24.04 -3.12 -7.72
C ARG A 386 25.32 -3.93 -7.66
N ARG A 387 25.30 -5.08 -6.98
CA ARG A 387 26.45 -5.99 -6.94
C ARG A 387 26.78 -6.56 -8.32
N ALA A 388 25.78 -7.01 -9.07
CA ALA A 388 25.93 -7.48 -10.44
C ALA A 388 26.46 -6.37 -11.37
N TYR A 389 25.90 -5.17 -11.27
CA TYR A 389 26.31 -4.03 -12.09
C TYR A 389 27.79 -3.66 -11.87
N MET A 390 28.25 -3.66 -10.61
CA MET A 390 29.65 -3.38 -10.27
C MET A 390 30.59 -4.54 -10.62
N ALA A 391 30.17 -5.80 -10.41
CA ALA A 391 30.97 -6.98 -10.72
C ALA A 391 31.29 -7.10 -12.22
N GLN A 392 30.38 -6.61 -13.08
CA GLN A 392 30.57 -6.56 -14.53
C GLN A 392 31.31 -5.31 -15.03
N GLY A 393 31.93 -4.53 -14.13
CA GLY A 393 32.74 -3.36 -14.49
C GLY A 393 31.97 -2.14 -15.00
N LYS A 394 30.63 -2.11 -14.86
CA LYS A 394 29.82 -0.98 -15.32
C LYS A 394 29.94 0.22 -14.37
N SER A 395 30.04 1.42 -14.92
CA SER A 395 30.22 2.65 -14.13
C SER A 395 28.90 3.12 -13.55
N LEU A 396 28.89 3.45 -12.25
CA LEU A 396 27.69 3.96 -11.58
C LEU A 396 27.22 5.32 -12.11
N LYS A 397 28.09 6.02 -12.86
CA LYS A 397 27.76 7.28 -13.54
C LYS A 397 26.82 7.09 -14.71
N ASP A 398 26.76 5.87 -15.25
CA ASP A 398 25.93 5.54 -16.41
C ASP A 398 24.48 5.25 -16.01
N LEU A 399 24.18 5.17 -14.70
CA LEU A 399 22.81 5.01 -14.23
C LEU A 399 22.02 6.33 -14.32
N PRO A 400 20.81 6.32 -14.92
CA PRO A 400 20.00 7.53 -15.06
C PRO A 400 19.58 8.15 -13.71
N TYR A 401 19.35 7.31 -12.71
CA TYR A 401 19.12 7.73 -11.33
C TYR A 401 19.99 6.90 -10.41
N ARG A 402 20.56 7.54 -9.38
CA ARG A 402 21.43 6.89 -8.40
C ARG A 402 20.86 6.97 -6.99
N ALA A 403 20.59 5.81 -6.40
CA ALA A 403 20.28 5.68 -4.98
C ALA A 403 21.54 6.01 -4.17
N LYS A 404 21.55 7.18 -3.53
CA LYS A 404 22.74 7.75 -2.87
C LYS A 404 23.25 6.90 -1.70
N TRP A 405 22.34 6.21 -1.00
CA TRP A 405 22.63 5.51 0.25
C TRP A 405 22.92 4.02 0.08
N PHE A 406 23.34 3.57 -1.11
CA PHE A 406 23.72 2.18 -1.30
C PHE A 406 25.05 1.85 -0.58
N PRO A 407 25.17 0.74 0.16
CA PRO A 407 24.19 -0.34 0.37
C PRO A 407 23.29 -0.15 1.61
N PHE A 408 23.52 0.87 2.44
CA PHE A 408 22.78 1.10 3.68
C PHE A 408 21.25 1.15 3.48
N GLY A 409 20.77 1.88 2.47
CA GLY A 409 19.35 2.07 2.19
C GLY A 409 18.57 0.75 2.03
N PRO A 410 18.90 -0.11 1.04
CA PRO A 410 18.22 -1.39 0.88
C PRO A 410 18.43 -2.34 2.08
N ILE A 411 19.58 -2.30 2.76
CA ILE A 411 19.80 -3.13 3.96
C ILE A 411 18.87 -2.71 5.09
N LEU A 412 18.79 -1.42 5.41
CA LEU A 412 17.89 -0.89 6.43
C LEU A 412 16.44 -1.22 6.10
N ALA A 413 16.03 -1.01 4.84
CA ALA A 413 14.69 -1.34 4.39
C ALA A 413 14.37 -2.84 4.57
N GLY A 414 15.30 -3.72 4.17
CA GLY A 414 15.16 -5.16 4.32
C GLY A 414 15.08 -5.61 5.78
N VAL A 415 15.95 -5.07 6.65
CA VAL A 415 15.95 -5.39 8.10
C VAL A 415 14.63 -4.95 8.75
N LEU A 416 14.15 -3.74 8.46
CA LEU A 416 12.88 -3.26 9.00
C LEU A 416 11.70 -4.10 8.48
N CYS A 417 11.70 -4.54 7.21
CA CYS A 417 10.68 -5.46 6.71
C CYS A 417 10.68 -6.77 7.51
N VAL A 418 11.85 -7.35 7.79
CA VAL A 418 11.96 -8.58 8.59
C VAL A 418 11.47 -8.35 10.02
N ILE A 419 11.82 -7.22 10.64
CA ILE A 419 11.33 -6.85 11.98
C ILE A 419 9.82 -6.77 12.00
N VAL A 420 9.17 -6.16 11.00
CA VAL A 420 7.70 -6.08 10.96
C VAL A 420 7.07 -7.44 10.72
N ILE A 421 7.61 -8.24 9.79
CA ILE A 421 7.13 -9.59 9.50
C ILE A 421 7.18 -10.48 10.74
N ILE A 422 8.24 -10.39 11.54
CA ILE A 422 8.36 -11.18 12.79
C ILE A 422 7.55 -10.55 13.92
N GLY A 423 7.58 -9.22 14.04
CA GLY A 423 6.92 -8.47 15.11
C GLY A 423 5.40 -8.50 15.06
N GLN A 424 4.80 -8.79 13.89
CA GLN A 424 3.36 -8.92 13.74
C GLN A 424 2.75 -9.96 14.70
N ALA A 425 3.50 -11.00 15.07
CA ALA A 425 3.04 -12.05 15.98
C ALA A 425 2.74 -11.53 17.38
N MET A 426 3.36 -10.42 17.77
CA MET A 426 3.13 -9.81 19.08
C MET A 426 1.68 -9.34 19.24
N GLY A 427 1.02 -8.91 18.15
CA GLY A 427 -0.39 -8.51 18.18
C GLY A 427 -1.36 -9.67 18.45
N ALA A 428 -0.94 -10.92 18.23
CA ALA A 428 -1.74 -12.11 18.53
C ALA A 428 -1.68 -12.52 20.01
N TYR A 429 -0.74 -11.93 20.78
CA TYR A 429 -0.50 -12.30 22.16
C TYR A 429 -1.11 -11.25 23.08
N SER A 430 -2.13 -11.64 23.83
CA SER A 430 -2.76 -10.79 24.85
C SER A 430 -3.09 -11.63 26.09
N ASP A 431 -2.76 -11.11 27.27
CA ASP A 431 -3.09 -11.71 28.58
C ASP A 431 -2.73 -13.20 28.72
N GLY A 432 -1.58 -13.62 28.18
CA GLY A 432 -1.11 -15.02 28.26
C GLY A 432 -1.83 -15.99 27.32
N LYS A 433 -2.71 -15.50 26.44
CA LYS A 433 -3.42 -16.29 25.43
C LYS A 433 -3.01 -15.87 24.02
N ILE A 434 -3.01 -16.83 23.11
CA ILE A 434 -2.77 -16.61 21.68
C ILE A 434 -4.11 -16.58 20.96
N ASP A 435 -4.41 -15.47 20.28
CA ASP A 435 -5.49 -15.41 19.31
C ASP A 435 -5.05 -16.11 18.01
N TRP A 436 -5.39 -17.39 17.91
CA TRP A 436 -5.07 -18.20 16.74
C TRP A 436 -5.73 -17.71 15.45
N ALA A 437 -6.90 -17.07 15.52
CA ALA A 437 -7.58 -16.54 14.35
C ALA A 437 -6.84 -15.31 13.81
N TYR A 438 -6.48 -14.37 14.69
CA TYR A 438 -5.63 -13.24 14.35
C TYR A 438 -4.26 -13.70 13.82
N MET A 439 -3.67 -14.70 14.48
CA MET A 439 -2.36 -15.24 14.09
C MET A 439 -2.39 -15.82 12.69
N PHE A 440 -3.39 -16.66 12.39
CA PHE A 440 -3.58 -17.25 11.08
C PHE A 440 -3.86 -16.17 10.02
N ALA A 441 -4.79 -15.25 10.28
CA ALA A 441 -5.12 -14.18 9.35
C ALA A 441 -3.91 -13.28 9.03
N SER A 442 -3.10 -12.96 10.04
CA SER A 442 -1.93 -12.09 9.87
C SER A 442 -0.76 -12.76 9.16
N TYR A 443 -0.62 -14.09 9.26
CA TYR A 443 0.55 -14.82 8.75
C TYR A 443 0.28 -15.73 7.56
N ILE A 444 -0.97 -15.92 7.13
CA ILE A 444 -1.33 -16.78 5.99
C ILE A 444 -0.54 -16.47 4.70
N GLY A 445 -0.13 -15.21 4.52
CA GLY A 445 0.71 -14.78 3.40
C GLY A 445 2.10 -15.43 3.37
N ILE A 446 2.71 -15.75 4.53
CA ILE A 446 4.06 -16.33 4.58
C ILE A 446 4.05 -17.79 4.08
N PRO A 447 3.24 -18.73 4.62
CA PRO A 447 3.18 -20.08 4.09
C PRO A 447 2.78 -20.11 2.61
N LEU A 448 1.86 -19.25 2.19
CA LEU A 448 1.47 -19.14 0.78
C LEU A 448 2.67 -18.73 -0.10
N PHE A 449 3.39 -17.67 0.29
CA PHE A 449 4.59 -17.24 -0.43
C PHE A 449 5.66 -18.32 -0.47
N LEU A 450 5.96 -18.94 0.67
CA LEU A 450 6.96 -20.01 0.76
C LEU A 450 6.57 -21.23 -0.06
N ALA A 451 5.29 -21.63 -0.07
CA ALA A 451 4.81 -22.75 -0.88
C ALA A 451 4.98 -22.47 -2.38
N ILE A 452 4.63 -21.25 -2.83
CA ILE A 452 4.80 -20.82 -4.22
C ILE A 452 6.29 -20.76 -4.59
N TRP A 453 7.11 -20.17 -3.72
CA TRP A 453 8.55 -20.02 -3.96
C TRP A 453 9.29 -21.35 -3.98
N LEU A 454 9.14 -22.17 -2.94
CA LEU A 454 9.81 -23.46 -2.81
C LEU A 454 9.25 -24.48 -3.81
N GLY A 455 7.94 -24.44 -4.10
CA GLY A 455 7.33 -25.30 -5.11
C GLY A 455 7.90 -25.04 -6.51
N TYR A 456 8.03 -23.77 -6.91
CA TYR A 456 8.66 -23.41 -8.17
C TYR A 456 10.15 -23.80 -8.18
N LYS A 457 10.86 -23.49 -7.09
CA LYS A 457 12.29 -23.81 -6.94
C LYS A 457 12.56 -25.30 -7.03
N TRP A 458 11.72 -26.14 -6.44
CA TRP A 458 11.87 -27.60 -6.49
C TRP A 458 11.57 -28.15 -7.88
N LYS A 459 10.49 -27.68 -8.53
CA LYS A 459 10.08 -28.13 -9.86
C LYS A 459 11.09 -27.76 -10.95
N PHE A 460 11.60 -26.53 -10.93
CA PHE A 460 12.48 -25.99 -11.96
C PHE A 460 13.97 -25.97 -11.56
N LYS A 461 14.30 -26.39 -10.33
CA LYS A 461 15.67 -26.47 -9.79
C LYS A 461 16.48 -25.18 -9.99
N THR A 462 15.83 -24.03 -9.84
CA THR A 462 16.46 -22.73 -10.03
C THR A 462 17.52 -22.46 -8.96
N LYS A 463 18.51 -21.64 -9.31
CA LYS A 463 19.60 -21.24 -8.42
C LYS A 463 19.65 -19.72 -8.32
N VAL A 464 20.21 -19.24 -7.22
CA VAL A 464 20.54 -17.83 -7.07
C VAL A 464 21.61 -17.50 -8.11
N LEU A 465 21.37 -16.47 -8.91
CA LEU A 465 22.26 -16.02 -9.98
C LEU A 465 23.53 -15.44 -9.38
N LYS A 466 24.67 -15.74 -9.97
CA LYS A 466 25.90 -15.04 -9.62
C LYS A 466 25.90 -13.62 -10.22
N PRO A 467 26.58 -12.65 -9.58
CA PRO A 467 26.68 -11.28 -10.10
C PRO A 467 27.14 -11.21 -11.57
N GLU A 468 28.03 -12.12 -11.98
CA GLU A 468 28.61 -12.19 -13.32
C GLU A 468 27.65 -12.82 -14.35
N GLU A 469 26.68 -13.61 -13.89
CA GLU A 469 25.69 -14.32 -14.73
C GLU A 469 24.44 -13.47 -15.01
N CYS A 470 24.28 -12.35 -14.29
CA CYS A 470 23.12 -11.47 -14.45
C CYS A 470 23.14 -10.76 -15.81
N VAL A 471 22.04 -10.83 -16.56
CA VAL A 471 21.96 -10.22 -17.89
C VAL A 471 21.44 -8.78 -17.79
N PHE A 472 22.18 -7.86 -18.40
CA PHE A 472 21.80 -6.46 -18.59
C PHE A 472 21.58 -6.25 -20.09
N ASP A 473 20.35 -6.49 -20.58
CA ASP A 473 20.04 -6.49 -22.02
C ASP A 473 20.37 -5.13 -22.68
N GLU A 474 20.94 -5.14 -23.89
CA GLU A 474 21.23 -3.92 -24.66
C GLU A 474 19.96 -3.11 -24.95
N GLU A 475 18.81 -3.78 -25.12
CA GLU A 475 17.51 -3.13 -25.30
C GLU A 475 17.05 -2.36 -24.06
N ASP A 476 17.39 -2.86 -22.85
CA ASP A 476 17.13 -2.15 -21.60
C ASP A 476 18.06 -0.92 -21.51
N ILE A 477 19.31 -1.06 -21.99
CA ILE A 477 20.27 0.04 -22.08
C ILE A 477 19.81 1.09 -23.09
N GLU A 478 19.32 0.71 -24.27
CA GLU A 478 18.80 1.63 -25.30
C GLU A 478 17.52 2.34 -24.87
N LYS A 479 16.56 1.65 -24.22
CA LYS A 479 15.40 2.29 -23.59
C LYS A 479 15.80 3.21 -22.44
N SER A 480 16.94 2.91 -21.82
CA SER A 480 17.58 3.73 -20.81
C SER A 480 18.66 4.65 -21.39
N ARG A 481 18.72 4.95 -22.68
CA ARG A 481 19.55 5.98 -23.33
C ARG A 481 18.67 7.09 -23.88
#